data_AF-A0A7C4P2U4-F1
#
_entry.id   AF-A0A7C4P2U4-F1
#
_cell.length_a   1.000
_cell.length_b   1.000
_cell.length_c   1.000
_cell.angle_alpha   90.00
_cell.angle_beta   90.00
_cell.angle_gamma   90.00
#
_symmetry.space_group_name_H-M   'P 1'
#
loop_
_entity.id
_entity.type
_entity.pdbx_description
1 polymer ?
#
loop_
_entity_poly.entity_id
_entity_poly.type
_entity_poly.pdbx_seq_one_letter_code
_entity_poly.pdbx_strand_id
1 'polypeptide(L)'
;MNTFRTDVNAWLQSRPHVTTGRSFPFGDYSCTPLLCDEEDCDSGRHPTAFLLSRGKCIEVIEREGPNHHLWESLVREMEHWHIHTDTEPAAPPECWYG
;
A
#
# COMPACT_ATOMS: atom_id res chain seq x y z
N MET A 1 -7.65 -3.91 23.06
CA MET A 1 -6.79 -2.74 22.79
C MET A 1 -6.07 -3.00 21.48
N ASN A 2 -6.32 -2.20 20.45
CA ASN A 2 -5.73 -2.31 19.12
C ASN A 2 -4.32 -1.68 19.11
N THR A 3 -3.35 -2.35 19.70
CA THR A 3 -1.93 -1.93 19.65
C THR A 3 -1.46 -1.78 18.20
N PHE A 4 -1.76 -2.76 17.35
CA PHE A 4 -1.40 -2.73 15.91
C PHE A 4 -1.86 -1.48 15.15
N ARG A 5 -3.10 -1.01 15.40
CA ARG A 5 -3.64 0.17 14.71
C ARG A 5 -3.01 1.47 15.21
N THR A 6 -2.47 1.44 16.44
CA THR A 6 -1.72 2.54 17.03
C THR A 6 -0.32 2.60 16.44
N ASP A 7 0.31 1.46 16.18
CA ASP A 7 1.62 1.36 15.56
C ASP A 7 1.62 1.88 14.11
N VAL A 8 0.60 1.56 13.32
CA VAL A 8 0.48 2.08 11.94
C VAL A 8 0.30 3.61 11.92
N ASN A 9 -0.55 4.14 12.79
CA ASN A 9 -0.74 5.60 12.88
C ASN A 9 0.53 6.30 13.38
N ALA A 10 1.23 5.75 14.37
CA ALA A 10 2.50 6.29 14.86
C ALA A 10 3.59 6.23 13.77
N TRP A 11 3.63 5.14 13.02
CA TRP A 11 4.53 4.97 11.88
C TRP A 11 4.26 6.03 10.81
N LEU A 12 2.99 6.23 10.42
CA LEU A 12 2.59 7.25 9.45
C LEU A 12 2.90 8.67 9.96
N GLN A 13 2.64 8.93 11.24
CA GLN A 13 2.96 10.22 11.87
C GLN A 13 4.47 10.48 11.97
N SER A 14 5.29 9.45 12.10
CA SER A 14 6.75 9.57 12.13
C SER A 14 7.36 9.89 10.76
N ARG A 15 6.59 9.74 9.67
CA ARG A 15 7.07 9.89 8.29
C ARG A 15 6.17 10.87 7.52
N PRO A 16 6.26 12.18 7.81
CA PRO A 16 5.38 13.19 7.21
C PRO A 16 5.55 13.35 5.69
N HIS A 17 6.65 12.84 5.13
CA HIS A 17 6.94 12.84 3.68
C HIS A 17 6.39 11.61 2.94
N VAL A 18 5.65 10.74 3.64
CA VAL A 18 5.04 9.56 3.03
C VAL A 18 3.65 9.90 2.51
N THR A 19 3.45 9.71 1.21
CA THR A 19 2.17 9.84 0.54
C THR A 19 1.58 8.47 0.24
N THR A 20 0.25 8.37 0.22
CA THR A 20 -0.44 7.14 -0.19
C THR A 20 -0.57 7.10 -1.70
N GLY A 21 -0.05 6.06 -2.33
CA GLY A 21 -0.30 5.76 -3.74
C GLY A 21 -1.65 5.08 -3.96
N ARG A 22 -1.90 4.67 -5.20
CA ARG A 22 -3.18 4.07 -5.60
C ARG A 22 -3.32 2.65 -5.04
N SER A 23 -4.47 2.38 -4.42
CA SER A 23 -4.76 1.05 -3.89
C SER A 23 -5.04 0.03 -5.00
N PHE A 24 -4.64 -1.21 -4.77
CA PHE A 24 -4.86 -2.34 -5.67
C PHE A 24 -5.26 -3.61 -4.87
N PRO A 25 -5.99 -4.55 -5.48
CA PRO A 25 -6.33 -5.81 -4.83
C PRO A 25 -5.12 -6.75 -4.75
N PHE A 26 -4.97 -7.44 -3.63
CA PHE A 26 -3.95 -8.47 -3.42
C PHE A 26 -4.57 -9.66 -2.68
N GLY A 27 -5.06 -10.65 -3.42
CA GLY A 27 -5.88 -11.73 -2.86
C GLY A 27 -7.13 -11.17 -2.18
N ASP A 28 -7.32 -11.51 -0.89
CA ASP A 28 -8.42 -10.99 -0.06
C ASP A 28 -8.14 -9.62 0.59
N TYR A 29 -6.97 -9.02 0.32
CA TYR A 29 -6.54 -7.75 0.90
C TYR A 29 -6.68 -6.60 -0.09
N SER A 30 -6.98 -5.41 0.41
CA SER A 30 -6.75 -4.15 -0.30
C SER A 30 -5.37 -3.63 0.10
N CYS A 31 -4.48 -3.50 -0.87
CA CYS A 31 -3.12 -3.04 -0.70
C CYS A 31 -2.98 -1.59 -1.13
N THR A 32 -2.36 -0.74 -0.30
CA THR A 32 -2.06 0.66 -0.63
C THR A 32 -0.56 0.90 -0.52
N PRO A 33 0.15 1.20 -1.63
CA PRO A 33 1.55 1.54 -1.57
C PRO A 33 1.74 2.88 -0.86
N LEU A 34 2.75 2.94 0.00
CA LEU A 34 3.22 4.16 0.63
C LEU A 34 4.46 4.61 -0.12
N LEU A 35 4.38 5.80 -0.71
CA LEU A 35 5.39 6.41 -1.54
C LEU A 35 6.09 7.51 -0.74
N CYS A 36 7.37 7.75 -1.00
CA CYS A 36 8.07 8.90 -0.44
C CYS A 36 8.02 10.04 -1.46
N ASP A 37 7.73 11.26 -1.00
CA ASP A 37 7.74 12.44 -1.86
C ASP A 37 9.15 12.69 -2.42
N GLU A 38 9.23 12.99 -3.72
CA GLU A 38 10.39 12.77 -4.59
C GLU A 38 11.57 13.74 -4.39
N GLU A 39 11.52 14.71 -3.47
CA GLU A 39 12.64 15.66 -3.31
C GLU A 39 13.83 15.10 -2.51
N ASP A 40 13.65 14.06 -1.68
CA ASP A 40 14.72 13.51 -0.82
C ASP A 40 15.12 12.07 -1.18
N CYS A 41 14.43 11.44 -2.13
CA CYS A 41 14.66 10.05 -2.54
C CYS A 41 14.79 9.96 -4.06
N ASP A 42 16.00 9.70 -4.53
CA ASP A 42 16.46 9.51 -5.93
C ASP A 42 15.76 8.34 -6.69
N SER A 43 14.54 7.94 -6.30
CA SER A 43 13.87 6.71 -6.73
C SER A 43 12.35 6.85 -6.75
N GLY A 44 11.88 7.89 -7.42
CA GLY A 44 10.50 8.40 -7.38
C GLY A 44 9.35 7.54 -7.91
N ARG A 45 9.44 6.21 -7.86
CA ARG A 45 8.29 5.31 -8.06
C ARG A 45 8.28 4.09 -7.16
N HIS A 46 9.25 3.99 -6.25
CA HIS A 46 9.38 2.81 -5.41
C HIS A 46 8.60 2.99 -4.10
N PRO A 47 7.70 2.07 -3.76
CA PRO A 47 7.04 2.09 -2.46
C PRO A 47 8.09 1.92 -1.36
N THR A 48 7.96 2.70 -0.30
CA THR A 48 8.74 2.54 0.94
C THR A 48 8.10 1.50 1.86
N ALA A 49 6.77 1.36 1.78
CA ALA A 49 5.99 0.34 2.46
C ALA A 49 4.69 0.05 1.71
N PHE A 50 3.98 -1.00 2.11
CA PHE A 50 2.62 -1.28 1.68
C PHE A 50 1.70 -1.44 2.88
N LEU A 51 0.50 -0.87 2.79
CA LEU A 51 -0.58 -1.08 3.73
C LEU A 51 -1.52 -2.15 3.21
N LEU A 52 -1.54 -3.32 3.85
CA LEU A 52 -2.52 -4.37 3.58
C LEU A 52 -3.70 -4.19 4.53
N SER A 53 -4.91 -4.13 3.99
CA SER A 53 -6.13 -3.98 4.75
C SER A 53 -7.14 -5.06 4.40
N ARG A 54 -7.75 -5.66 5.44
CA ARG A 54 -8.84 -6.64 5.30
C ARG A 54 -9.80 -6.51 6.47
N GLY A 55 -10.98 -5.95 6.20
CA GLY A 55 -11.98 -5.67 7.25
C GLY A 55 -11.42 -4.72 8.31
N LYS A 56 -11.15 -5.22 9.52
CA LYS A 56 -10.57 -4.45 10.64
C LYS A 56 -9.07 -4.66 10.82
N CYS A 57 -8.46 -5.54 10.04
CA CYS A 57 -7.03 -5.82 10.08
C CYS A 57 -6.29 -4.87 9.14
N ILE A 58 -5.22 -4.25 9.64
CA ILE A 58 -4.30 -3.43 8.85
C ILE A 58 -2.88 -3.89 9.20
N GLU A 59 -2.08 -4.16 8.18
CA GLU A 59 -0.69 -4.58 8.31
C GLU A 59 0.19 -3.69 7.43
N VAL A 60 1.36 -3.33 7.94
CA VAL A 60 2.38 -2.61 7.19
C VAL A 60 3.44 -3.60 6.75
N ILE A 61 3.75 -3.63 5.48
CA ILE A 61 4.79 -4.44 4.88
C ILE A 61 5.92 -3.51 4.48
N GLU A 62 7.05 -3.62 5.16
CA GLU A 62 8.28 -2.91 4.84
C GLU A 62 9.25 -3.84 4.11
N ARG A 63 10.20 -3.25 3.37
CA ARG A 63 11.20 -3.98 2.58
C ARG A 63 12.07 -4.92 3.43
N GLU A 64 12.35 -4.56 4.67
CA GLU A 64 13.21 -5.32 5.59
C GLU A 64 12.45 -5.74 6.87
N GLY A 65 11.18 -6.11 6.72
CA GLY A 65 10.30 -6.50 7.82
C GLY A 65 10.08 -8.01 7.98
N PRO A 66 9.30 -8.45 9.00
CA PRO A 66 8.94 -9.86 9.20
C PRO A 66 8.19 -10.46 8.00
N ASN A 67 7.49 -9.61 7.25
CA ASN A 67 6.74 -9.99 6.06
C ASN A 67 7.41 -9.56 4.74
N HIS A 68 8.73 -9.32 4.74
CA HIS A 68 9.46 -8.91 3.53
C HIS A 68 9.32 -9.92 2.37
N HIS A 69 9.02 -11.19 2.65
CA HIS A 69 8.75 -12.20 1.62
C HIS A 69 7.56 -11.84 0.72
N LEU A 70 6.62 -11.00 1.18
CA LEU A 70 5.50 -10.49 0.38
C LEU A 70 5.90 -9.29 -0.49
N TRP A 71 7.03 -8.65 -0.21
CA TRP A 71 7.44 -7.40 -0.85
C TRP A 71 7.50 -7.50 -2.36
N GLU A 72 8.21 -8.49 -2.90
CA GLU A 72 8.37 -8.66 -4.34
C GLU A 72 7.03 -8.94 -5.03
N SER A 73 6.16 -9.72 -4.39
CA SER A 73 4.81 -9.99 -4.92
C SER A 73 3.97 -8.72 -4.95
N LEU A 74 4.01 -7.91 -3.90
CA LEU A 74 3.27 -6.65 -3.83
C LEU A 74 3.76 -5.63 -4.85
N VAL A 75 5.09 -5.54 -5.06
CA VAL A 75 5.65 -4.67 -6.11
C VAL A 75 5.19 -5.12 -7.49
N ARG A 76 5.27 -6.43 -7.80
CA ARG A 76 4.81 -6.95 -9.10
C ARG A 76 3.32 -6.72 -9.34
N GLU A 77 2.49 -6.93 -8.32
CA GLU A 77 1.05 -6.68 -8.41
C GLU A 77 0.75 -5.19 -8.56
N MET A 78 1.43 -4.33 -7.80
CA MET A 78 1.34 -2.88 -7.96
C MET A 78 1.67 -2.46 -9.40
N GLU A 79 2.78 -2.96 -9.95
CA GLU A 79 3.19 -2.69 -11.33
C GLU A 79 2.15 -3.21 -12.32
N HIS A 80 1.63 -4.43 -12.13
CA HIS A 80 0.57 -4.99 -12.97
C HIS A 80 -0.66 -4.06 -13.01
N TRP A 81 -1.17 -3.67 -11.84
CA TRP A 81 -2.34 -2.81 -11.73
C TRP A 81 -2.09 -1.36 -12.21
N HIS A 82 -0.87 -0.84 -12.04
CA HIS A 82 -0.48 0.49 -12.52
C HIS A 82 -0.22 0.53 -14.03
N ILE A 83 0.33 -0.53 -14.63
CA ILE A 83 0.54 -0.64 -16.09
C ILE A 83 -0.81 -0.75 -16.82
N HIS A 84 -1.79 -1.44 -16.23
CA HIS A 84 -3.10 -1.64 -16.85
C HIS A 84 -4.06 -0.44 -16.71
N THR A 85 -3.70 0.60 -15.97
CA THR A 85 -4.57 1.75 -15.69
C THR A 85 -4.38 2.98 -16.57
N ASP A 86 -3.49 2.93 -17.58
CA ASP A 86 -3.50 3.86 -18.73
C ASP A 86 -4.65 3.56 -19.70
N THR A 87 -5.22 2.36 -19.62
CA THR A 87 -6.57 2.06 -20.10
C THR A 87 -7.53 2.33 -18.94
N GLU A 88 -8.59 3.10 -19.20
CA GLU A 88 -9.64 3.57 -18.28
C GLU A 88 -9.74 2.83 -16.94
N PRO A 89 -9.90 3.54 -15.80
CA PRO A 89 -10.06 2.88 -14.52
C PRO A 89 -11.24 1.92 -14.61
N ALA A 90 -10.97 0.62 -14.65
CA ALA A 90 -11.96 -0.38 -14.34
C ALA A 90 -12.39 -0.04 -12.92
N ALA A 91 -13.52 0.64 -12.78
CA ALA A 91 -14.13 0.93 -11.51
C ALA A 91 -14.12 -0.38 -10.71
N PRO A 92 -13.65 -0.39 -9.45
CA PRO A 92 -13.88 -1.56 -8.62
C PRO A 92 -15.40 -1.83 -8.67
N PRO A 93 -15.84 -3.08 -8.84
CA PRO A 93 -17.26 -3.37 -8.94
C PRO A 93 -17.95 -2.74 -7.73
N GLU A 94 -18.94 -1.88 -7.99
CA GLU A 94 -19.81 -1.22 -7.01
C GLU A 94 -20.70 -2.22 -6.25
N CYS A 95 -20.13 -3.33 -5.80
CA CYS A 95 -20.67 -4.05 -4.67
C CYS A 95 -20.27 -3.24 -3.42
N TRP A 96 -21.15 -3.12 -2.42
CA TRP A 96 -20.93 -2.43 -1.14
C TRP A 96 -21.38 -0.97 -1.01
N TYR A 97 -22.52 -0.60 -1.57
CA TYR A 97 -23.57 0.18 -0.87
C TYR A 97 -24.90 -0.34 -1.45
N GLY A 98 -25.77 -1.06 -0.73
CA GLY A 98 -26.22 -0.78 0.62
C GLY A 98 -27.33 0.25 0.53
#